data_AF-A0A938JZP3-F1
#
_entry.id   AF-A0A938JZP3-F1
#
_cell.length_a   1.000
_cell.length_b   1.000
_cell.length_c   1.000
_cell.angle_alpha   90.00
_cell.angle_beta   90.00
_cell.angle_gamma   90.00
#
_symmetry.space_group_name_H-M   'P 1'
#
loop_
_entity.id
_entity.type
_entity.pdbx_description
1 polymer ?
#
loop_
_entity_poly.entity_id
_entity_poly.type
_entity_poly.pdbx_seq_one_letter_code
_entity_poly.pdbx_strand_id
1 'polypeptide(L)'
;MIRRLIALSLVFFVLAVPSVKAATKKRVPNPPPRETWPPEGFREKDGVFAKVPKWREVVGQLSSKKFPQRDVAACKEFACGAVLVAAETGCEWWEVNSSVRKLDPITQNRDRVGTLVTISTGTKERQLATLILVSGEPLDSSISIGGIKVICHREPGAKPKPGNVYNPVNRSS
;
A
#
# COMPACT_ATOMS: atom_id res chain seq x y z
N MET A 1 81.47 -41.25 16.77
CA MET A 1 81.21 -41.69 15.38
C MET A 1 79.75 -41.33 15.06
N ILE A 2 79.47 -40.10 14.63
CA ILE A 2 79.21 -39.72 13.22
C ILE A 2 78.37 -40.78 12.48
N ARG A 3 77.07 -40.50 12.33
CA ARG A 3 76.27 -40.72 11.12
C ARG A 3 75.18 -39.64 11.07
N ARG A 4 75.57 -38.46 10.59
CA ARG A 4 74.65 -37.50 9.97
C ARG A 4 74.53 -37.86 8.48
N LEU A 5 73.49 -37.34 7.83
CA LEU A 5 73.19 -37.31 6.37
C LEU A 5 71.91 -38.13 6.04
N ILE A 6 70.89 -37.68 5.31
CA ILE A 6 70.59 -36.48 4.51
C ILE A 6 69.05 -36.43 4.42
N ALA A 7 68.43 -35.27 4.65
CA ALA A 7 67.07 -35.01 4.18
C ALA A 7 67.12 -33.83 3.21
N LEU A 8 66.97 -34.15 1.92
CA LEU A 8 66.90 -33.23 0.80
C LEU A 8 65.70 -32.28 1.01
N SER A 9 65.96 -31.05 1.46
CA SER A 9 64.93 -30.01 1.56
C SER A 9 64.93 -29.21 0.26
N LEU A 10 63.91 -29.45 -0.57
CA LEU A 10 63.61 -28.72 -1.79
C LEU A 10 63.39 -27.23 -1.47
N VAL A 11 64.30 -26.38 -1.94
CA VAL A 11 64.14 -24.92 -1.92
C VAL A 11 63.20 -24.56 -3.07
N PHE A 12 61.92 -24.31 -2.77
CA PHE A 12 61.00 -23.63 -3.68
C PHE A 12 61.21 -22.11 -3.53
N PHE A 13 61.97 -21.54 -4.46
CA PHE A 13 62.09 -20.10 -4.61
C PHE A 13 60.78 -19.57 -5.24
N VAL A 14 59.87 -19.08 -4.41
CA VAL A 14 58.66 -18.39 -4.89
C VAL A 14 59.05 -16.97 -5.31
N LEU A 15 59.16 -16.75 -6.61
CA LEU A 15 59.25 -15.40 -7.18
C LEU A 15 57.93 -14.66 -6.93
N ALA A 16 57.92 -13.75 -5.97
CA ALA A 16 56.81 -12.84 -5.73
C ALA A 16 56.72 -11.82 -6.88
N VAL A 17 55.72 -11.98 -7.75
CA VAL A 17 55.35 -10.96 -8.75
C VAL A 17 54.57 -9.86 -8.03
N PRO A 18 54.97 -8.58 -8.10
CA PRO A 18 54.19 -7.50 -7.51
C PRO A 18 52.89 -7.33 -8.31
N SER A 19 51.77 -7.71 -7.69
CA SER A 19 50.43 -7.42 -8.21
C SER A 19 50.18 -5.91 -8.10
N VAL A 20 50.23 -5.22 -9.24
CA VAL A 20 49.74 -3.85 -9.36
C VAL A 20 48.24 -3.88 -9.06
N LYS A 21 47.85 -3.49 -7.85
CA LYS A 21 46.45 -3.22 -7.50
C LYS A 21 45.98 -2.04 -8.34
N ALA A 22 45.38 -2.33 -9.49
CA ALA A 22 44.57 -1.38 -10.21
C ALA A 22 43.44 -0.92 -9.27
N ALA A 23 43.47 0.34 -8.87
CA ALA A 23 42.42 0.96 -8.08
C ALA A 23 41.14 0.99 -8.93
N THR A 24 40.27 0.01 -8.72
CA THR A 24 38.91 0.00 -9.27
C THR A 24 38.15 1.18 -8.68
N LYS A 25 37.92 2.22 -9.49
CA LYS A 25 36.96 3.29 -9.18
C LYS A 25 35.63 2.62 -8.81
N LYS A 26 35.28 2.69 -7.53
CA LYS A 26 34.01 2.22 -6.98
C LYS A 26 32.91 2.97 -7.75
N ARG A 27 32.18 2.28 -8.65
CA ARG A 27 30.98 2.85 -9.28
C ARG A 27 30.03 3.22 -8.14
N VAL A 28 29.76 4.51 -7.99
CA VAL A 28 28.64 4.98 -7.18
C VAL A 28 27.39 4.30 -7.76
N PRO A 29 26.59 3.58 -6.96
CA PRO A 29 25.33 3.02 -7.44
C PRO A 29 24.52 4.17 -8.03
N ASN A 30 24.01 3.99 -9.25
CA ASN A 30 23.09 4.95 -9.85
C ASN A 30 21.97 5.20 -8.81
N PRO A 31 21.72 6.45 -8.38
CA PRO A 31 20.63 6.70 -7.45
C PRO A 31 19.35 6.10 -8.03
N PRO A 32 18.52 5.44 -7.20
CA PRO A 32 17.26 4.88 -7.68
C PRO A 32 16.49 5.99 -8.43
N PRO A 33 15.82 5.67 -9.55
CA PRO A 33 15.04 6.64 -10.29
C PRO A 33 14.17 7.41 -9.31
N ARG A 34 14.19 8.75 -9.37
CA ARG A 34 13.23 9.53 -8.56
C ARG A 34 11.85 9.06 -8.97
N GLU A 35 11.14 8.45 -8.03
CA GLU A 35 9.75 8.08 -8.23
C GLU A 35 9.00 9.36 -8.60
N THR A 36 8.32 9.35 -9.75
CA THR A 36 7.49 10.47 -10.18
C THR A 36 6.37 10.64 -9.16
N TRP A 37 6.34 11.80 -8.52
CA TRP A 37 5.38 12.15 -7.48
C TRP A 37 4.38 13.18 -8.03
N PRO A 38 3.07 13.00 -7.81
CA PRO A 38 2.41 11.79 -7.30
C PRO A 38 2.48 10.62 -8.29
N PRO A 39 2.21 9.38 -7.84
CA PRO A 39 2.11 8.24 -8.74
C PRO A 39 1.04 8.45 -9.81
N GLU A 40 1.23 7.83 -10.97
CA GLU A 40 0.32 8.02 -12.10
C GLU A 40 -1.12 7.56 -11.81
N GLY A 41 -2.08 8.38 -12.24
CA GLY A 41 -3.52 8.11 -12.13
C GLY A 41 -4.14 8.52 -10.79
N PHE A 42 -3.41 9.23 -9.93
CA PHE A 42 -3.99 9.88 -8.75
C PHE A 42 -4.65 11.21 -9.13
N ARG A 43 -5.78 11.49 -8.49
CA ARG A 43 -6.38 12.82 -8.48
C ARG A 43 -5.78 13.59 -7.32
N GLU A 44 -5.39 14.84 -7.57
CA GLU A 44 -4.84 15.74 -6.57
C GLU A 44 -5.87 16.82 -6.20
N LYS A 45 -5.91 17.15 -4.92
CA LYS A 45 -6.55 18.36 -4.40
C LYS A 45 -5.92 18.76 -3.07
N ASP A 46 -5.46 19.99 -2.95
CA ASP A 46 -4.93 20.58 -1.72
C ASP A 46 -3.79 19.73 -1.09
N GLY A 47 -2.91 19.17 -1.93
CA GLY A 47 -1.81 18.29 -1.53
C GLY A 47 -2.27 16.92 -1.01
N VAL A 48 -3.52 16.53 -1.27
CA VAL A 48 -4.07 15.20 -1.02
C VAL A 48 -4.25 14.48 -2.34
N PHE A 49 -3.73 13.26 -2.42
CA PHE A 49 -3.76 12.43 -3.60
C PHE A 49 -4.63 11.21 -3.35
N ALA A 50 -5.58 10.92 -4.25
CA ALA A 50 -6.43 9.75 -4.15
C ALA A 50 -6.60 9.04 -5.50
N LYS A 51 -6.62 7.71 -5.47
CA LYS A 51 -6.91 6.86 -6.64
C LYS A 51 -7.78 5.69 -6.22
N VAL A 52 -8.84 5.43 -6.97
CA VAL A 52 -9.57 4.16 -6.83
C VAL A 52 -8.78 3.10 -7.63
N PRO A 53 -8.21 2.09 -6.96
CA PRO A 53 -7.42 1.06 -7.64
C PRO A 53 -8.29 0.24 -8.60
N LYS A 54 -7.66 -0.29 -9.64
CA LYS A 54 -8.34 -1.27 -10.50
C LYS A 54 -8.49 -2.59 -9.74
N TRP A 55 -9.57 -3.34 -9.97
CA TRP A 55 -9.84 -4.63 -9.29
C TRP A 55 -8.64 -5.57 -9.23
N ARG A 56 -7.86 -5.69 -10.33
CA ARG A 56 -6.65 -6.53 -10.39
C ARG A 56 -5.56 -6.08 -9.42
N GLU A 57 -5.40 -4.77 -9.22
CA GLU A 57 -4.45 -4.19 -8.26
C GLU A 57 -4.91 -4.50 -6.83
N VAL A 58 -6.22 -4.38 -6.55
CA VAL A 58 -6.81 -4.71 -5.25
C VAL A 58 -6.56 -6.18 -4.89
N VAL A 59 -6.88 -7.12 -5.79
CA VAL A 59 -6.66 -8.57 -5.55
C VAL A 59 -5.18 -8.91 -5.35
N GLY A 60 -4.29 -8.28 -6.13
CA GLY A 60 -2.84 -8.44 -5.96
C GLY A 60 -2.36 -7.93 -4.61
N GLN A 61 -2.88 -6.78 -4.17
CA GLN A 61 -2.58 -6.25 -2.84
C GLN A 61 -3.20 -7.11 -1.73
N LEU A 62 -4.39 -7.69 -1.89
CA LEU A 62 -5.09 -8.52 -0.90
C LEU A 62 -4.32 -9.82 -0.62
N SER A 63 -3.68 -10.34 -1.66
CA SER A 63 -2.78 -11.49 -1.58
C SER A 63 -1.44 -11.18 -0.92
N SER A 64 -1.00 -9.92 -0.96
CA SER A 64 0.15 -9.46 -0.17
C SER A 64 -0.33 -9.09 1.23
N LYS A 65 0.36 -9.44 2.32
CA LYS A 65 -0.09 -9.19 3.71
C LYS A 65 -0.18 -7.70 4.13
N LYS A 66 -0.36 -6.78 3.18
CA LYS A 66 -0.38 -5.32 3.36
C LYS A 66 -1.72 -4.79 3.88
N PHE A 67 -2.77 -5.60 3.88
CA PHE A 67 -4.08 -5.21 4.39
C PHE A 67 -4.35 -5.73 5.81
N PRO A 68 -5.10 -4.98 6.62
CA PRO A 68 -5.56 -5.47 7.91
C PRO A 68 -6.37 -6.76 7.73
N GLN A 69 -5.92 -7.87 8.32
CA GLN A 69 -6.57 -9.19 8.23
C GLN A 69 -8.06 -9.14 8.57
N ARG A 70 -8.45 -8.29 9.53
CA ARG A 70 -9.85 -8.07 9.92
C ARG A 70 -10.71 -7.54 8.77
N ASP A 71 -10.19 -6.60 7.98
CA ASP A 71 -10.93 -5.99 6.88
C ASP A 71 -10.99 -6.97 5.70
N VAL A 72 -9.89 -7.71 5.45
CA VAL A 72 -9.87 -8.79 4.45
C VAL A 72 -10.88 -9.88 4.77
N ALA A 73 -11.00 -10.27 6.05
CA ALA A 73 -11.99 -11.23 6.49
C ALA A 73 -13.42 -10.71 6.28
N ALA A 74 -13.67 -9.45 6.68
CA ALA A 74 -14.99 -8.83 6.50
C ALA A 74 -15.40 -8.73 5.02
N CYS A 75 -14.45 -8.49 4.11
CA CYS A 75 -14.73 -8.44 2.67
C CYS A 75 -15.08 -9.79 2.03
N LYS A 76 -15.04 -10.90 2.79
CA LYS A 76 -15.59 -12.19 2.37
C LYS A 76 -17.10 -12.29 2.61
N GLU A 77 -17.61 -11.49 3.54
CA GLU A 77 -19.01 -11.50 3.98
C GLU A 77 -19.77 -10.27 3.48
N PHE A 78 -19.09 -9.12 3.41
CA PHE A 78 -19.66 -7.84 3.06
C PHE A 78 -19.06 -7.25 1.80
N ALA A 79 -19.83 -6.42 1.10
CA ALA A 79 -19.36 -5.69 -0.06
C ALA A 79 -18.31 -4.65 0.35
N CYS A 80 -17.18 -4.65 -0.37
CA CYS A 80 -16.02 -3.81 -0.08
C CYS A 80 -15.57 -2.97 -1.27
N GLY A 81 -14.85 -1.90 -0.95
CA GLY A 81 -14.11 -1.06 -1.88
C GLY A 81 -12.72 -0.77 -1.34
N ALA A 82 -11.92 -0.07 -2.14
CA ALA A 82 -10.60 0.38 -1.73
C ALA A 82 -10.31 1.77 -2.32
N VAL A 83 -9.48 2.53 -1.63
CA VAL A 83 -8.90 3.78 -2.15
C VAL A 83 -7.43 3.87 -1.76
N LEU A 84 -6.58 4.18 -2.73
CA LEU A 84 -5.19 4.52 -2.51
C LEU A 84 -5.11 6.00 -2.18
N VAL A 85 -4.41 6.34 -1.10
CA VAL A 85 -4.27 7.70 -0.61
C VAL A 85 -2.81 8.04 -0.35
N ALA A 86 -2.49 9.32 -0.47
CA ALA A 86 -1.20 9.91 -0.16
C ALA A 86 -1.37 11.39 0.15
N ALA A 87 -0.44 11.97 0.91
CA ALA A 87 -0.43 13.40 1.20
C ALA A 87 0.97 13.99 0.99
N GLU A 88 1.03 15.19 0.44
CA GLU A 88 2.27 15.93 0.18
C GLU A 88 3.06 16.16 1.47
N THR A 89 2.39 16.53 2.55
CA THR A 89 3.02 16.85 3.85
C THR A 89 2.75 15.81 4.92
N GLY A 90 2.17 14.67 4.54
CA GLY A 90 1.68 13.66 5.47
C GLY A 90 0.27 13.96 5.99
N CYS A 91 -0.24 13.03 6.77
CA CYS A 91 -1.59 13.02 7.28
C CYS A 91 -1.63 12.38 8.67
N GLU A 92 -2.28 13.00 9.64
CA GLU A 92 -2.42 12.44 10.99
C GLU A 92 -3.43 11.29 11.04
N TRP A 93 -4.51 11.44 10.28
CA TRP A 93 -5.50 10.40 10.04
C TRP A 93 -6.33 10.68 8.80
N TRP A 94 -6.86 9.59 8.24
CA TRP A 94 -7.65 9.62 7.01
C TRP A 94 -9.12 9.44 7.33
N GLU A 95 -9.97 10.22 6.66
CA GLU A 95 -11.40 10.03 6.60
C GLU A 95 -11.83 9.85 5.15
N VAL A 96 -12.62 8.80 4.90
CA VAL A 96 -13.19 8.55 3.59
C VAL A 96 -14.69 8.51 3.72
N ASN A 97 -15.36 9.46 3.09
CA ASN A 97 -16.80 9.47 2.93
C ASN A 97 -17.16 8.82 1.59
N SER A 98 -18.11 7.90 1.59
CA SER A 98 -18.53 7.18 0.41
C SER A 98 -20.00 6.79 0.45
N SER A 99 -20.51 6.36 -0.69
CA SER A 99 -21.90 5.91 -0.89
C SER A 99 -21.92 4.46 -1.35
N VAL A 100 -22.82 3.68 -0.77
CA VAL A 100 -23.07 2.29 -1.16
C VAL A 100 -24.32 2.29 -2.02
N ARG A 101 -24.19 1.74 -3.23
CA ARG A 101 -25.28 1.65 -4.21
C ARG A 101 -25.53 0.22 -4.64
N LYS A 102 -26.79 -0.13 -4.84
CA LYS A 102 -27.23 -1.41 -5.39
C LYS A 102 -27.77 -1.21 -6.80
N LEU A 103 -27.39 -2.09 -7.72
CA LEU A 103 -27.98 -2.15 -9.05
C LEU A 103 -29.36 -2.82 -8.96
N ASP A 104 -30.40 -2.12 -9.38
CA ASP A 104 -31.72 -2.70 -9.59
C ASP A 104 -31.70 -3.56 -10.87
N PRO A 105 -32.10 -4.85 -10.80
CA PRO A 105 -32.00 -5.74 -11.94
C PRO A 105 -33.01 -5.42 -13.06
N ILE A 106 -34.11 -4.74 -12.74
CA ILE A 106 -35.19 -4.41 -13.68
C ILE A 106 -34.90 -3.07 -14.34
N THR A 107 -34.67 -2.04 -13.54
CA THR A 107 -34.50 -0.66 -14.03
C THR A 107 -33.07 -0.35 -14.45
N GLN A 108 -32.10 -1.19 -14.08
CA GLN A 108 -30.65 -0.97 -14.28
C GLN A 108 -30.11 0.30 -13.60
N ASN A 109 -30.90 0.90 -12.69
CA ASN A 109 -30.49 2.05 -11.91
C ASN A 109 -29.63 1.63 -10.72
N ARG A 110 -28.72 2.53 -10.31
CA ARG A 110 -27.89 2.34 -9.11
C ARG A 110 -28.42 3.19 -7.96
N ASP A 111 -29.29 2.59 -7.16
CA ASP A 111 -29.90 3.26 -6.03
C ASP A 111 -29.00 3.25 -4.80
N ARG A 112 -28.97 4.37 -4.07
CA ARG A 112 -28.20 4.46 -2.83
C ARG A 112 -28.88 3.66 -1.74
N VAL A 113 -28.20 2.63 -1.27
CA VAL A 113 -28.65 1.79 -0.16
C VAL A 113 -28.00 2.16 1.17
N GLY A 114 -26.95 2.99 1.16
CA GLY A 114 -26.38 3.54 2.39
C GLY A 114 -25.22 4.51 2.15
N THR A 115 -24.68 5.00 3.25
CA THR A 115 -23.44 5.80 3.29
C THR A 115 -22.41 5.09 4.15
N LEU A 116 -21.13 5.33 3.86
CA LEU A 116 -20.03 4.72 4.57
C LEU A 116 -18.98 5.77 4.90
N VAL A 117 -18.61 5.84 6.18
CA VAL A 117 -17.48 6.61 6.68
C VAL A 117 -16.39 5.64 7.12
N THR A 118 -15.20 5.76 6.55
CA THR A 118 -14.04 4.96 6.92
C THR A 118 -12.97 5.85 7.55
N ILE A 119 -12.54 5.50 8.75
CA ILE A 119 -11.45 6.16 9.48
C ILE A 119 -10.23 5.26 9.47
N SER A 120 -9.08 5.81 9.09
CA SER A 120 -7.80 5.09 9.11
C SER A 120 -6.68 5.89 9.78
N THR A 121 -5.65 5.16 10.19
CA THR A 121 -4.41 5.74 10.67
C THR A 121 -3.74 6.59 9.60
N GLY A 122 -3.10 7.69 10.01
CA GLY A 122 -2.34 8.57 9.15
C GLY A 122 -1.15 7.94 8.43
N THR A 123 -0.54 8.75 7.58
CA THR A 123 0.60 8.41 6.73
C THR A 123 1.64 9.51 6.80
N LYS A 124 2.92 9.16 6.66
CA LYS A 124 3.99 10.14 6.54
C LYS A 124 3.89 10.91 5.21
N GLU A 125 4.69 11.96 5.10
CA GLU A 125 4.95 12.66 3.85
C GLU A 125 5.21 11.69 2.70
N ARG A 126 4.47 11.89 1.62
CA ARG A 126 4.54 11.12 0.38
C ARG A 126 4.44 9.59 0.53
N GLN A 127 3.86 9.12 1.65
CA GLN A 127 3.64 7.70 1.87
C GLN A 127 2.28 7.28 1.30
N LEU A 128 2.31 6.28 0.41
CA LEU A 128 1.09 5.65 -0.11
C LEU A 128 0.49 4.70 0.93
N ALA A 129 -0.83 4.76 1.08
CA ALA A 129 -1.60 3.78 1.83
C ALA A 129 -2.82 3.32 1.03
N THR A 130 -3.22 2.07 1.21
CA THR A 130 -4.50 1.58 0.72
C THR A 130 -5.48 1.48 1.88
N LEU A 131 -6.63 2.14 1.76
CA LEU A 131 -7.71 2.09 2.74
C LEU A 131 -8.81 1.15 2.22
N ILE A 132 -9.19 0.16 3.02
CA ILE A 132 -10.30 -0.75 2.71
C ILE A 132 -11.59 -0.14 3.27
N LEU A 133 -12.59 -0.05 2.40
CA LEU A 133 -13.92 0.47 2.70
C LEU A 133 -14.84 -0.75 2.85
N VAL A 134 -15.28 -1.04 4.07
CA VAL A 134 -16.16 -2.20 4.34
C VAL A 134 -17.57 -1.68 4.59
N SER A 135 -18.53 -2.08 3.75
CA SER A 135 -19.94 -1.78 4.00
C SER A 135 -20.58 -2.79 4.95
N GLY A 136 -21.83 -2.55 5.38
CA GLY A 136 -22.66 -3.55 6.04
C GLY A 136 -23.60 -4.30 5.10
N GLU A 137 -23.51 -4.08 3.79
CA GLU A 137 -24.29 -4.83 2.81
C GLU A 137 -23.60 -6.17 2.51
N PRO A 138 -24.35 -7.27 2.35
CA PRO A 138 -23.78 -8.56 1.98
C PRO A 138 -22.94 -8.48 0.71
N LEU A 139 -21.94 -9.36 0.61
CA LEU A 139 -21.12 -9.48 -0.59
C LEU A 139 -21.98 -9.91 -1.79
N ASP A 140 -22.29 -8.95 -2.66
CA ASP A 140 -23.14 -9.10 -3.84
C ASP A 140 -22.58 -8.24 -4.97
N SER A 141 -22.50 -8.79 -6.19
CA SER A 141 -21.93 -8.12 -7.36
C SER A 141 -22.75 -6.93 -7.85
N SER A 142 -24.02 -6.82 -7.44
CA SER A 142 -24.88 -5.65 -7.66
C SER A 142 -24.52 -4.48 -6.76
N ILE A 143 -23.79 -4.71 -5.65
CA ILE A 143 -23.39 -3.69 -4.70
C ILE A 143 -22.07 -3.05 -5.13
N SER A 144 -22.02 -1.72 -5.03
CA SER A 144 -20.86 -0.91 -5.39
C SER A 144 -20.65 0.20 -4.38
N ILE A 145 -19.38 0.45 -4.03
CA ILE A 145 -18.98 1.60 -3.21
C ILE A 145 -18.40 2.67 -4.13
N GLY A 146 -18.95 3.88 -4.08
CA GLY A 146 -18.57 4.98 -4.95
C GLY A 146 -18.84 6.35 -4.33
N GLY A 147 -18.65 7.43 -5.10
CA GLY A 147 -18.75 8.79 -4.56
C GLY A 147 -17.72 9.05 -3.45
N ILE A 148 -16.51 8.53 -3.65
CA ILE A 148 -15.42 8.55 -2.65
C ILE A 148 -14.89 9.97 -2.51
N LYS A 149 -14.94 10.51 -1.29
CA LYS A 149 -14.34 11.77 -0.88
C LYS A 149 -13.32 11.48 0.22
N VAL A 150 -12.05 11.72 -0.07
CA VAL A 150 -10.94 11.54 0.85
C VAL A 150 -10.63 12.86 1.53
N ILE A 151 -10.47 12.83 2.84
CA ILE A 151 -10.09 13.97 3.66
C ILE A 151 -8.84 13.56 4.43
N CYS A 152 -7.82 14.41 4.34
CA CYS A 152 -6.64 14.31 5.17
C CYS A 152 -6.75 15.27 6.34
N HIS A 153 -6.77 14.74 7.55
CA HIS A 153 -6.71 15.53 8.77
C HIS A 153 -5.24 15.67 9.18
N ARG A 154 -4.76 16.92 9.24
CA ARG A 154 -3.34 17.24 9.53
C ARG A 154 -3.13 17.77 10.95
N GLU A 155 -4.22 18.08 11.65
CA GLU A 155 -4.16 18.55 13.02
C GLU A 155 -4.16 17.34 13.99
N PRO A 156 -3.34 17.37 15.05
CA PRO A 156 -3.23 16.28 16.03
C PRO A 156 -4.43 16.22 16.99
N GLY A 157 -5.61 16.70 16.57
CA GLY A 157 -6.84 16.68 17.36
C GLY A 157 -7.29 15.26 17.73
N ALA A 158 -8.44 15.14 18.40
CA ALA A 158 -8.98 13.85 18.86
C ALA A 158 -9.20 12.88 17.68
N LYS A 159 -8.19 12.04 17.41
CA LYS A 159 -8.19 11.05 16.33
C LYS A 159 -9.26 10.00 16.62
N PRO A 160 -10.29 9.86 15.76
CA PRO A 160 -11.30 8.83 15.97
C PRO A 160 -10.68 7.43 15.86
N LYS A 161 -11.32 6.44 16.49
CA LYS A 161 -10.88 5.05 16.40
C LYS A 161 -10.98 4.57 14.94
N PRO A 162 -9.92 3.97 14.37
CA PRO A 162 -9.98 3.44 13.01
C PRO A 162 -11.05 2.35 12.86
N GLY A 163 -11.83 2.44 11.78
CA GLY A 163 -12.94 1.54 11.53
C GLY A 163 -13.83 2.01 10.37
N ASN A 164 -14.85 1.22 10.09
CA ASN A 164 -15.86 1.48 9.08
C ASN A 164 -17.21 1.67 9.77
N VAL A 165 -17.91 2.75 9.43
CA VAL A 165 -19.25 3.06 9.95
C VAL A 165 -20.19 3.12 8.76
N TYR A 166 -21.05 2.11 8.65
CA TYR A 166 -22.05 1.99 7.59
C TYR A 166 -23.43 2.41 8.10
N ASN A 167 -24.08 3.31 7.37
CA ASN A 167 -25.42 3.80 7.68
C ASN A 167 -26.35 3.40 6.52
N PRO A 168 -27.20 2.38 6.70
CA PRO A 168 -28.15 1.99 5.68
C PRO A 168 -29.21 3.09 5.49
N VAL A 169 -29.68 3.27 4.26
CA VAL A 169 -30.91 4.01 4.00
C VAL A 169 -32.05 3.15 4.55
N ASN A 170 -32.94 3.75 5.34
CA ASN A 170 -34.11 3.04 5.86
C ASN A 170 -34.96 2.57 4.66
N ARG A 171 -34.90 1.27 4.37
CA ARG A 171 -35.78 0.63 3.39
C ARG A 171 -37.02 0.24 4.18
N SER A 172 -38.06 1.07 4.11
CA SER A 172 -39.40 0.63 4.51
C SER A 172 -39.74 -0.58 3.65
N SER A 173 -39.74 -1.75 4.31
CA SER A 173 -40.06 -3.06 3.76
C SER A 173 -41.42 -3.10 3.08
#